data_AF-A0A840F328-F1
#
_entry.id   AF-A0A840F328-F1
#
_cell.length_a   1.000
_cell.length_b   1.000
_cell.length_c   1.000
_cell.angle_alpha   90.00
_cell.angle_beta   90.00
_cell.angle_gamma   90.00
#
_symmetry.space_group_name_H-M   'P 1'
#
loop_
_entity.id
_entity.type
_entity.pdbx_description
1 polymer ?
#
loop_
_entity_poly.entity_id
_entity_poly.type
_entity_poly.pdbx_seq_one_letter_code
_entity_poly.pdbx_strand_id
1 'polypeptide(L)' 'MTTDDLERITRWEDAGAVWEVAALRPESATISLMRCDAGEEVERFVTTDPRVLALCRERW' A
#
# COMPACT_ATOMS: atom_id res chain seq x y z
N MET A 1 12.01 12.76 -2.48
CA MET A 1 12.25 11.38 -2.92
C MET A 1 11.02 10.57 -2.57
N THR A 2 9.93 10.82 -3.31
CA THR A 2 8.58 10.40 -2.94
C THR A 2 8.02 9.38 -3.93
N THR A 3 8.71 9.03 -5.02
CA THR A 3 8.13 8.23 -6.11
C THR A 3 8.05 6.72 -5.87
N ASP A 4 8.82 6.17 -4.92
CA ASP A 4 8.95 4.71 -4.81
C ASP A 4 7.70 4.00 -4.28
N ASP A 5 7.00 4.56 -3.29
CA ASP A 5 5.91 3.84 -2.61
C ASP A 5 4.69 3.62 -3.51
N LEU A 6 4.29 4.62 -4.29
CA LEU A 6 3.17 4.50 -5.22
C LEU A 6 3.50 3.54 -6.37
N GLU A 7 4.72 3.62 -6.92
CA GLU A 7 5.20 2.71 -7.95
C GLU A 7 5.25 1.26 -7.42
N ARG A 8 5.66 1.07 -6.16
CA ARG A 8 5.67 -0.24 -5.50
C ARG A 8 4.27 -0.84 -5.40
N ILE A 9 3.28 -0.07 -4.93
CA ILE A 9 1.88 -0.52 -4.84
C ILE A 9 1.34 -0.86 -6.23
N THR A 10 1.58 0.01 -7.22
CA THR A 10 1.12 -0.18 -8.60
C THR A 10 1.71 -1.45 -9.20
N ARG A 11 3.02 -1.68 -9.00
CA ARG A 11 3.70 -2.90 -9.43
C ARG A 11 3.15 -4.15 -8.74
N TRP A 12 2.75 -4.03 -7.47
CA TRP A 12 2.13 -5.13 -6.73
C TRP A 12 0.78 -5.52 -7.33
N GLU A 13 -0.07 -4.53 -7.64
CA GLU A 13 -1.35 -4.77 -8.33
C GLU A 13 -1.15 -5.32 -9.75
N ASP A 14 -0.16 -4.82 -10.51
CA ASP A 14 0.17 -5.30 -11.86
C ASP A 14 0.64 -6.78 -11.85
N ALA A 15 1.31 -7.21 -10.78
CA ALA A 15 1.66 -8.61 -10.56
C ALA A 15 0.45 -9.49 -10.16
N GLY A 16 -0.75 -8.91 -10.05
CA GLY A 16 -1.98 -9.59 -9.63
C GLY A 16 -2.04 -9.85 -8.13
N ALA A 17 -1.15 -9.25 -7.34
CA ALA A 17 -1.13 -9.40 -5.89
C ALA A 17 -1.96 -8.32 -5.20
N VAL A 18 -2.56 -8.67 -4.07
CA VAL A 18 -3.45 -7.77 -3.32
C VAL A 18 -2.64 -6.99 -2.28
N TRP A 19 -3.10 -5.79 -1.95
CA TRP A 19 -2.60 -5.02 -0.82
C TRP A 19 -3.78 -4.43 -0.05
N GLU A 20 -3.55 -4.11 1.22
CA GLU A 20 -4.55 -3.52 2.09
C GLU A 20 -3.99 -2.36 2.92
N VAL A 21 -4.88 -1.47 3.36
CA VAL A 21 -4.58 -0.39 4.28
C VAL A 21 -4.72 -0.92 5.71
N ALA A 22 -3.61 -1.33 6.32
CA ALA A 22 -3.61 -1.85 7.69
C ALA A 22 -3.86 -0.76 8.74
N ALA A 23 -3.44 0.47 8.47
CA ALA A 23 -3.77 1.65 9.26
C ALA A 23 -3.64 2.91 8.40
N LEU A 24 -4.53 3.89 8.58
CA LEU A 24 -4.30 5.23 8.05
C LEU A 24 -4.49 6.28 9.15
N ARG A 25 -3.58 7.26 9.13
CA ARG A 25 -3.47 8.41 10.02
C ARG A 25 -3.52 9.70 9.19
N PRO A 26 -3.62 10.89 9.81
CA PRO A 26 -3.70 12.15 9.06
C PRO A 26 -2.53 12.37 8.10
N GLU A 27 -1.32 11.96 8.48
CA GLU A 27 -0.07 12.24 7.75
C GLU A 27 0.69 10.97 7.34
N SER A 28 0.18 9.78 7.65
CA SER A 28 0.85 8.52 7.32
C SER A 28 -0.14 7.37 7.12
N ALA A 29 0.25 6.39 6.32
CA ALA A 29 -0.48 5.14 6.13
C ALA A 29 0.47 3.95 6.32
N THR A 30 -0.08 2.85 6.79
CA THR A 30 0.57 1.55 6.87
C THR A 30 -0.09 0.64 5.84
N ILE A 31 0.73 0.17 4.90
CA ILE A 31 0.31 -0.67 3.79
C ILE A 31 0.82 -2.07 4.05
N SER A 32 -0.06 -3.06 3.87
CA SER A 32 0.27 -4.47 3.91
C SER A 32 0.16 -5.05 2.50
N LEU A 33 1.26 -5.55 1.98
CA LEU A 33 1.34 -6.26 0.70
C LEU A 33 1.09 -7.74 0.95
N MET A 34 0.06 -8.29 0.33
CA MET A 34 -0.43 -9.66 0.55
C MET A 34 0.04 -10.58 -0.57
N ARG A 35 0.28 -11.86 -0.25
CA ARG A 35 0.51 -12.90 -1.27
C ARG A 35 -0.75 -13.15 -2.07
N CYS A 36 -0.56 -13.42 -3.37
CA CYS A 36 -1.63 -13.80 -4.29
C CYS A 36 -2.36 -15.09 -3.85
N ASP A 37 -1.63 -16.09 -3.35
CA ASP A 37 -2.17 -17.46 -3.18
C ASP A 37 -2.76 -17.79 -1.80
N ALA A 38 -2.53 -16.97 -0.77
CA ALA A 38 -2.89 -17.35 0.61
C ALA A 38 -3.40 -16.21 1.50
N GLY A 39 -3.37 -14.95 1.02
CA GLY A 39 -3.73 -13.81 1.87
C GLY A 39 -2.80 -13.62 3.07
N GLU A 40 -1.58 -14.16 3.02
CA GLU A 40 -0.55 -13.88 4.02
C GLU A 40 0.18 -12.58 3.68
N GLU A 41 0.46 -11.76 4.70
CA GLU A 41 1.28 -10.56 4.57
C GLU A 41 2.71 -10.94 4.18
N VAL A 42 3.19 -10.41 3.06
CA VAL A 42 4.59 -10.53 2.61
C VAL A 42 5.44 -9.43 3.22
N GLU A 43 4.96 -8.21 3.08
CA GLU A 43 5.68 -7.01 3.45
C GLU A 43 4.69 -5.99 3.99
N ARG A 44 5.12 -5.28 5.03
CA ARG A 44 4.41 -4.13 5.55
C ARG A 44 5.35 -2.95 5.59
N PHE A 45 4.88 -1.81 5.10
CA PHE A 45 5.65 -0.57 5.15
C PHE A 45 4.77 0.61 5.54
N VAL A 46 5.42 1.64 6.07
CA VAL A 46 4.78 2.91 6.41
C VAL A 46 5.19 3.94 5.37
N THR A 47 4.21 4.68 4.85
CA THR A 47 4.43 5.74 3.89
C THR A 47 3.78 7.05 4.35
N THR A 48 4.42 8.14 3.96
CA THR A 48 3.91 9.51 4.09
C THR A 48 3.69 10.15 2.73
N ASP A 49 3.76 9.38 1.63
CA ASP A 49 3.51 9.89 0.28
C ASP A 49 2.06 10.37 0.17
N PRO A 50 1.82 11.67 -0.10
CA PRO A 50 0.48 12.22 -0.18
C PRO A 50 -0.40 11.54 -1.25
N ARG A 51 0.18 10.96 -2.30
CA ARG A 51 -0.54 10.20 -3.33
C ARG A 51 -1.02 8.86 -2.82
N VAL A 52 -0.18 8.15 -2.05
CA VAL A 52 -0.60 6.91 -1.40
C VAL A 52 -1.63 7.20 -0.32
N LEU A 53 -1.48 8.29 0.45
CA LEU A 53 -2.48 8.73 1.42
C LEU A 53 -3.84 9.03 0.76
N ALA A 54 -3.84 9.69 -0.40
CA ALA A 54 -5.06 9.92 -1.17
C ALA A 54 -5.72 8.60 -1.60
N LEU A 55 -4.92 7.68 -2.17
CA LEU A 55 -5.39 6.35 -2.57
C LEU A 55 -5.99 5.55 -1.40
N CYS A 56 -5.35 5.62 -0.22
CA CYS A 56 -5.84 4.96 0.99
C CYS A 56 -7.16 5.56 1.47
N ARG A 57 -7.33 6.88 1.36
CA ARG A 57 -8.58 7.57 1.74
C ARG A 57 -9.73 7.26 0.80
N GLU A 58 -9.45 6.98 -0.48
CA GLU A 58 -10.47 6.57 -1.44
C GLU A 58 -10.93 5.12 -1.24
N ARG A 59 -10.06 4.27 -0.68
CA ARG A 59 -10.32 2.84 -0.45
C ARG A 59 -10.87 2.51 0.94
N TRP A 60 -10.87 3.45 1.89
CA TRP A 60 -11.41 3.26 3.24
C TRP A 60 -12.84 3.76 3.36
#